data_AF-A0A8J7HHX4-F1
#
_entry.id   AF-A0A8J7HHX4-F1
#
_cell.length_a   1.000
_cell.length_b   1.000
_cell.length_c   1.000
_cell.angle_alpha   90.00
_cell.angle_beta   90.00
_cell.angle_gamma   90.00
#
_symmetry.space_group_name_H-M   'P 1'
#
loop_
_entity.id
_entity.type
_entity.pdbx_description
1 polymer ?
#
loop_
_entity_poly.entity_id
_entity_poly.type
_entity_poly.pdbx_seq_one_letter_code
_entity_poly.pdbx_strand_id
1 'polypeptide(L)'
;MPPKNHILDKNEIASLGASLREIEQKLLKQDHKKGNTRIWFQGEEPYFDVFFDFSNDEISWFQFTFRGKSISWDKRKPELQTGTTNELCIDDVSFYAASKTIENDKQLDVEFIELVKSILKTRSKEAIFAQALALF
;
A
#
# COMPACT_ATOMS: atom_id res chain seq x y z
N MET A 1 -16.81 8.88 18.64
CA MET A 1 -15.68 9.82 18.65
C MET A 1 -14.78 9.44 17.49
N PRO A 2 -14.46 10.32 16.53
CA PRO A 2 -13.43 9.98 15.56
C PRO A 2 -12.10 9.86 16.32
N PRO A 3 -11.23 8.87 15.99
CA PRO A 3 -9.94 8.78 16.62
C PRO A 3 -9.14 10.04 16.28
N LYS A 4 -8.52 10.66 17.29
CA LYS A 4 -7.56 11.75 17.10
C LYS A 4 -6.53 11.30 16.05
N ASN A 5 -6.24 12.14 15.05
CA ASN A 5 -5.10 11.98 14.17
C ASN A 5 -3.83 11.85 15.02
N HIS A 6 -3.44 10.62 15.33
CA HIS A 6 -2.21 10.35 16.05
C HIS A 6 -1.08 10.59 15.07
N ILE A 7 -0.33 11.67 15.29
CA ILE A 7 0.92 11.91 14.57
C ILE A 7 1.86 10.80 15.03
N LEU A 8 2.15 9.86 14.12
CA LEU A 8 3.06 8.75 14.40
C LEU A 8 4.47 9.28 14.62
N ASP A 9 5.14 8.81 15.66
CA ASP A 9 6.52 9.17 15.92
C ASP A 9 7.50 8.38 15.04
N LYS A 10 8.79 8.74 15.10
CA LYS A 10 9.83 8.12 14.27
C LYS A 10 10.03 6.63 14.57
N ASN A 11 9.87 6.21 15.83
CA ASN A 11 10.01 4.82 16.24
C ASN A 11 8.80 4.00 15.78
N GLU A 12 7.60 4.57 15.84
CA GLU A 12 6.40 3.95 15.28
C GLU A 12 6.53 3.77 13.77
N ILE A 13 6.97 4.80 13.04
CA ILE A 13 7.22 4.73 11.59
C ILE A 13 8.26 3.64 11.27
N ALA A 14 9.36 3.57 12.03
CA ALA A 14 10.38 2.54 11.87
C ALA A 14 9.84 1.13 12.14
N SER A 15 8.99 0.98 13.16
CA SER A 15 8.36 -0.28 13.52
C SER A 15 7.37 -0.74 12.44
N LEU A 16 6.57 0.17 11.89
CA LEU A 16 5.68 -0.10 10.76
C LEU A 16 6.46 -0.62 9.56
N GLY A 17 7.52 0.09 9.15
CA GLY A 17 8.37 -0.33 8.05
C GLY A 17 8.97 -1.73 8.27
N ALA A 18 9.54 -1.97 9.46
CA ALA A 18 10.13 -3.25 9.84
C ALA A 18 9.11 -4.40 9.89
N SER A 19 7.84 -4.10 10.17
CA SER A 19 6.77 -5.10 10.25
C SER A 19 6.35 -5.67 8.90
N LEU A 20 6.65 -4.98 7.79
CA LEU A 20 6.31 -5.44 6.45
C LEU A 20 7.08 -6.72 6.11
N ARG A 21 6.38 -7.81 5.85
CA ARG A 21 6.98 -9.09 5.45
C ARG A 21 6.44 -9.50 4.10
N GLU A 22 7.34 -9.92 3.22
CA GLU A 22 6.94 -10.48 1.93
C GLU A 22 6.13 -11.77 2.18
N ILE A 23 4.97 -11.85 1.55
CA ILE A 23 4.14 -13.05 1.55
C ILE A 23 4.58 -13.93 0.39
N GLU A 24 4.94 -15.19 0.68
CA GLU A 24 5.44 -16.13 -0.32
C GLU A 24 4.52 -16.21 -1.55
N GLN A 25 5.12 -15.99 -2.74
CA GLN A 25 4.42 -15.97 -4.02
C GLN A 25 3.69 -17.27 -4.39
N LYS A 26 3.94 -18.40 -3.70
CA LYS A 26 3.21 -19.66 -3.90
C LYS A 26 1.70 -19.52 -3.61
N LEU A 27 1.29 -18.47 -2.90
CA LEU A 27 -0.10 -18.14 -2.59
C LEU A 27 -0.74 -17.19 -3.61
N LEU A 28 0.06 -16.53 -4.46
CA LEU A 28 -0.40 -15.59 -5.47
C LEU A 28 -0.53 -16.33 -6.80
N LYS A 29 -1.67 -16.15 -7.51
CA LYS A 29 -1.83 -16.71 -8.86
C LYS A 29 -0.72 -16.17 -9.75
N GLN A 30 0.26 -17.02 -10.09
CA GLN A 30 1.27 -16.69 -11.08
C GLN A 30 0.59 -16.64 -12.44
N ASP A 31 0.36 -15.43 -12.96
CA ASP A 31 -0.05 -15.27 -14.33
C ASP A 31 1.18 -15.62 -15.19
N HIS A 32 1.16 -16.75 -15.89
CA HIS A 32 2.30 -17.31 -16.64
C HIS A 32 2.76 -16.44 -17.85
N LYS A 33 2.36 -15.17 -17.92
CA LYS A 33 2.91 -14.20 -18.86
C LYS A 33 4.32 -13.84 -18.42
N LYS A 34 5.32 -14.46 -19.07
CA LYS A 34 6.74 -14.12 -18.96
C LYS A 34 6.93 -12.61 -18.83
N GLY A 35 7.47 -12.17 -17.69
CA GLY A 35 7.86 -10.78 -17.44
C GLY A 35 7.02 -10.01 -16.44
N ASN A 36 5.85 -10.51 -16.03
CA ASN A 36 5.03 -9.85 -15.01
C ASN A 36 5.05 -10.62 -13.68
N THR A 37 5.27 -9.92 -12.57
CA THR A 37 5.33 -10.54 -11.23
C THR A 37 4.66 -9.65 -10.22
N ARG A 38 3.82 -10.22 -9.35
CA ARG A 38 3.22 -9.51 -8.22
C ARG A 38 3.93 -9.90 -6.93
N ILE A 39 4.36 -8.91 -6.17
CA ILE A 39 4.91 -9.07 -4.82
C ILE A 39 3.95 -8.42 -3.84
N TRP A 40 3.69 -9.12 -2.72
CA TRP A 40 2.84 -8.63 -1.65
C TRP A 40 3.64 -8.59 -0.35
N PHE A 41 3.62 -7.44 0.32
CA PHE A 41 4.09 -7.28 1.69
C PHE A 41 2.90 -7.06 2.61
N GLN A 42 2.87 -7.78 3.73
CA GLN A 42 1.88 -7.61 4.78
C GLN A 42 2.56 -7.09 6.04
N GLY A 43 2.03 -6.02 6.62
CA GLY A 43 2.46 -5.50 7.92
C GLY A 43 1.80 -6.24 9.07
N GLU A 44 2.30 -6.02 10.29
CA GLU A 44 1.73 -6.64 11.49
C GLU A 44 0.43 -5.93 11.96
N GLU A 45 0.20 -4.68 11.53
CA GLU A 45 -1.06 -3.99 11.80
C GLU A 45 -2.19 -4.46 10.87
N PRO A 46 -3.44 -4.53 11.36
CA PRO A 46 -4.61 -4.75 10.50
C PRO A 46 -4.70 -3.71 9.39
N TYR A 47 -5.10 -4.16 8.19
CA TYR A 47 -5.28 -3.30 7.01
C TYR A 47 -4.00 -2.54 6.63
N PHE A 48 -2.84 -3.18 6.84
CA PHE A 48 -1.54 -2.69 6.42
C PHE A 48 -0.91 -3.66 5.41
N ASP A 49 -0.92 -3.27 4.14
CA ASP A 49 -0.36 -4.05 3.05
C ASP A 49 0.26 -3.18 1.97
N VAL A 50 1.19 -3.77 1.21
CA VAL A 50 1.75 -3.16 0.00
C VAL A 50 1.83 -4.18 -1.12
N PHE A 51 1.27 -3.84 -2.27
CA PHE A 51 1.37 -4.63 -3.49
C PHE A 51 2.25 -3.93 -4.51
N PHE A 52 3.08 -4.70 -5.20
CA PHE A 52 3.90 -4.24 -6.31
C PHE A 52 3.72 -5.18 -7.49
N ASP A 53 3.35 -4.64 -8.64
CA ASP A 53 3.38 -5.34 -9.92
C ASP A 53 4.58 -4.89 -10.72
N PHE A 54 5.41 -5.86 -11.09
CA PHE A 54 6.57 -5.66 -11.93
C PHE A 54 6.27 -6.03 -13.37
N SER A 55 6.85 -5.28 -14.30
CA SER A 55 6.99 -5.67 -15.69
C SER A 55 8.44 -5.43 -16.12
N ASN A 56 9.17 -6.50 -16.46
CA ASN A 56 10.60 -6.46 -16.79
C ASN A 56 11.44 -5.77 -15.70
N ASP A 57 11.30 -6.22 -14.44
CA ASP A 57 12.01 -5.69 -13.26
C ASP A 57 11.75 -4.20 -12.92
N GLU A 58 10.75 -3.58 -13.56
CA GLU A 58 10.27 -2.24 -13.20
C GLU A 58 8.88 -2.29 -12.59
N ILE A 59 8.64 -1.48 -11.56
CA ILE A 59 7.30 -1.26 -11.03
C ILE A 59 6.41 -0.70 -12.15
N SER A 60 5.38 -1.46 -12.49
CA SER A 60 4.32 -1.10 -13.42
C SER A 60 3.08 -0.59 -12.69
N TRP A 61 2.86 -1.04 -11.46
CA TRP A 61 1.78 -0.60 -10.59
C TRP A 61 2.14 -0.89 -9.13
N PHE A 62 1.70 -0.04 -8.20
CA PHE A 62 1.74 -0.36 -6.78
C PHE A 62 0.52 0.16 -6.05
N GLN A 63 0.24 -0.46 -4.91
CA GLN A 63 -0.74 0.05 -3.95
C GLN A 63 -0.22 -0.16 -2.53
N PHE A 64 -0.31 0.89 -1.73
CA PHE A 64 -0.05 0.86 -0.30
C PHE A 64 -1.37 1.09 0.42
N THR A 65 -1.72 0.24 1.37
CA THR A 65 -2.89 0.42 2.24
C THR A 65 -2.44 0.54 3.68
N PHE A 66 -2.99 1.50 4.41
CA PHE A 66 -2.82 1.60 5.86
C PHE A 66 -4.03 2.26 6.51
N ARG A 67 -4.60 1.59 7.54
CA ARG A 67 -5.69 2.10 8.38
C ARG A 67 -6.85 2.69 7.57
N GLY A 68 -7.29 1.93 6.58
CA GLY A 68 -8.43 2.29 5.76
C GLY A 68 -8.16 3.36 4.70
N LYS A 69 -6.90 3.79 4.52
CA LYS A 69 -6.46 4.68 3.44
C LYS A 69 -5.57 3.92 2.47
N SER A 70 -5.52 4.38 1.23
CA SER A 70 -4.71 3.78 0.17
C SER A 70 -4.01 4.83 -0.70
N ILE A 71 -2.84 4.48 -1.21
CA ILE A 71 -2.13 5.21 -2.28
C ILE A 71 -1.87 4.21 -3.38
N SER A 72 -2.14 4.59 -4.62
CA SER A 72 -1.79 3.80 -5.79
C SER A 72 -1.07 4.63 -6.84
N TRP A 73 -0.32 3.93 -7.67
CA TRP A 73 0.37 4.49 -8.83
C TRP A 73 0.32 3.47 -9.97
N ASP A 74 0.15 3.96 -11.21
CA ASP A 74 0.09 3.13 -12.41
C ASP A 74 0.99 3.71 -13.51
N LYS A 75 1.88 2.90 -14.10
CA LYS A 75 2.79 3.33 -15.18
C LYS A 75 2.04 3.87 -16.41
N ARG A 76 0.81 3.41 -16.66
CA ARG A 76 -0.03 3.88 -17.78
C ARG A 76 -0.55 5.30 -17.57
N LYS A 77 -0.72 5.71 -16.32
CA LYS A 77 -1.11 7.05 -15.91
C LYS A 77 -0.27 7.42 -14.68
N PRO A 78 0.96 7.95 -14.87
CA PRO A 78 1.98 8.09 -13.84
C PRO A 78 1.66 9.24 -12.87
N GLU A 79 0.52 9.13 -12.20
CA GLU A 79 0.01 10.02 -11.17
C GLU A 79 -0.26 9.19 -9.93
N LEU A 80 0.02 9.76 -8.76
CA LEU A 80 -0.44 9.19 -7.50
C LEU A 80 -1.96 9.40 -7.40
N GLN A 81 -2.64 8.40 -6.84
CA GLN A 81 -4.04 8.50 -6.46
C GLN A 81 -4.20 8.01 -5.02
N THR A 82 -4.73 8.87 -4.15
CA THR A 82 -5.15 8.46 -2.81
C THR A 82 -6.61 8.01 -2.81
N GLY A 83 -6.98 7.19 -1.84
CA GLY A 83 -8.36 6.75 -1.69
C GLY A 83 -8.65 6.18 -0.31
N THR A 84 -9.92 6.05 0.01
CA THR A 84 -10.40 5.44 1.25
C THR A 84 -10.94 4.05 0.95
N THR A 85 -10.65 3.10 1.83
CA THR A 85 -11.13 1.73 1.71
C THR A 85 -12.38 1.52 2.56
N ASN A 86 -13.23 0.57 2.16
CA ASN A 86 -14.37 0.14 2.97
C ASN A 86 -13.98 -0.74 4.18
N GLU A 87 -12.69 -1.03 4.38
CA GLU A 87 -12.20 -1.99 5.39
C GLU A 87 -12.57 -1.62 6.83
N LEU A 88 -12.84 -0.34 7.09
CA LEU A 88 -13.25 0.17 8.40
C LEU A 88 -14.76 0.46 8.49
N CYS A 89 -15.55 0.14 7.45
CA CYS A 89 -16.99 0.37 7.44
C CYS A 89 -17.71 -0.77 8.19
N ILE A 90 -18.23 -0.48 9.39
CA ILE A 90 -18.90 -1.45 10.27
C ILE A 90 -20.43 -1.47 10.03
N ASP A 91 -20.97 -0.46 9.34
CA ASP A 91 -22.41 -0.20 9.28
C ASP A 91 -23.14 -0.91 8.13
N ASP A 92 -22.42 -1.62 7.25
CA ASP A 92 -23.04 -2.22 6.07
C ASP A 92 -23.15 -3.75 6.16
N VAL A 93 -24.28 -4.18 6.74
CA VAL A 93 -24.66 -5.60 6.92
C VAL A 93 -24.96 -6.32 5.60
N SER A 94 -24.95 -5.61 4.46
CA SER A 94 -25.15 -6.19 3.12
C SER A 94 -23.82 -6.56 2.43
N PHE A 95 -22.67 -6.26 3.06
CA PHE A 95 -21.37 -6.50 2.46
C PHE A 95 -20.90 -7.94 2.68
N TYR A 96 -20.55 -8.60 1.57
CA TYR A 96 -19.64 -9.74 1.61
C TYR A 96 -18.32 -9.25 2.19
N ALA A 97 -17.98 -9.70 3.40
CA ALA A 97 -16.76 -9.34 4.16
C ALA A 97 -15.42 -9.67 3.45
N ALA A 98 -15.45 -10.13 2.19
CA ALA A 98 -14.32 -10.65 1.45
C ALA A 98 -13.82 -9.72 0.31
N SER A 99 -14.46 -8.57 0.04
CA SER A 99 -14.01 -7.64 -1.01
C SER A 99 -13.62 -6.27 -0.44
N LYS A 100 -12.32 -5.98 -0.47
CA LYS A 100 -11.76 -4.63 -0.29
C LYS A 100 -12.13 -3.79 -1.51
N THR A 101 -12.84 -2.68 -1.28
CA THR A 101 -13.09 -1.65 -2.29
C THR A 101 -12.32 -0.39 -1.94
N ILE A 102 -11.88 0.33 -2.96
CA ILE A 102 -11.16 1.60 -2.82
C ILE A 102 -11.95 2.66 -3.57
N GLU A 103 -12.34 3.71 -2.85
CA GLU A 103 -12.93 4.91 -3.41
C GLU A 103 -11.84 5.97 -3.54
N ASN A 104 -11.59 6.42 -4.77
CA ASN A 104 -10.59 7.44 -5.04
C ASN A 104 -11.00 8.78 -4.43
N ASP A 105 -10.05 9.42 -3.75
CA ASP A 105 -10.27 10.75 -3.21
C ASP A 105 -10.35 11.77 -4.36
N LYS A 106 -11.20 12.78 -4.19
CA LYS A 106 -11.29 13.91 -5.14
C LYS A 106 -10.05 14.80 -5.12
N GLN A 107 -9.32 14.79 -4.01
CA GLN A 107 -8.08 15.54 -3.79
C GLN A 107 -7.09 14.63 -3.09
N LEU A 108 -5.80 14.77 -3.41
CA LEU A 108 -4.75 13.93 -2.81
C LEU A 108 -4.61 14.21 -1.31
N ASP A 109 -4.58 13.14 -0.53
CA ASP A 109 -4.22 13.19 0.89
C ASP A 109 -2.70 13.32 1.05
N VAL A 110 -2.22 14.56 1.07
CA VAL A 110 -0.78 14.89 1.15
C VAL A 110 -0.16 14.40 2.46
N GLU A 111 -0.89 14.47 3.57
CA GLU A 111 -0.39 13.98 4.86
C GLU A 111 -0.16 12.47 4.82
N PHE A 112 -1.10 11.75 4.20
CA PHE A 112 -0.97 10.32 4.01
C PHE A 112 0.19 9.95 3.06
N ILE A 113 0.36 10.70 1.97
CA ILE A 113 1.52 10.52 1.06
C ILE A 113 2.85 10.65 1.82
N GLU A 114 3.01 11.69 2.64
CA GLU A 114 4.25 11.90 3.40
C GLU A 114 4.47 10.82 4.48
N LEU A 115 3.39 10.32 5.09
CA LEU A 115 3.47 9.18 6.00
C LEU A 115 3.97 7.92 5.26
N VAL A 116 3.38 7.60 4.12
CA VAL A 116 3.78 6.42 3.33
C VAL A 116 5.24 6.54 2.90
N LYS A 117 5.67 7.70 2.39
CA LYS A 117 7.08 7.96 2.05
C LYS A 117 7.99 7.74 3.26
N SER A 118 7.58 8.20 4.44
CA SER A 118 8.35 8.04 5.67
C SER A 118 8.49 6.57 6.08
N ILE A 119 7.42 5.77 5.95
CA ILE A 119 7.44 4.33 6.22
C ILE A 119 8.36 3.61 5.22
N LEU A 120 8.18 3.81 3.91
CA LEU A 120 8.98 3.14 2.88
C LEU A 120 10.47 3.50 2.97
N LYS A 121 10.79 4.74 3.37
CA LYS A 121 12.17 5.20 3.55
C LYS A 121 12.94 4.44 4.61
N THR A 122 12.27 3.85 5.59
CA THR A 122 12.93 3.00 6.61
C THR A 122 13.58 1.75 5.99
N ARG A 123 13.12 1.34 4.81
CA ARG A 123 13.58 0.16 4.06
C ARG A 123 14.19 0.51 2.70
N SER A 124 14.66 1.74 2.53
CA SER A 124 15.21 2.23 1.26
C SER A 124 16.49 1.52 0.78
N LYS A 125 17.07 0.61 1.58
CA LYS A 125 18.21 -0.22 1.16
C LYS A 125 17.79 -1.38 0.26
N GLU A 126 16.51 -1.75 0.28
CA GLU A 126 15.96 -2.79 -0.58
C GLU A 126 15.47 -2.16 -1.89
N ALA A 127 15.81 -2.78 -3.01
CA ALA A 127 15.60 -2.20 -4.34
C ALA A 127 14.13 -1.85 -4.63
N ILE A 128 13.20 -2.70 -4.22
CA ILE A 128 11.76 -2.51 -4.40
C ILE A 128 11.24 -1.23 -3.73
N PHE A 129 11.63 -0.98 -2.48
CA PHE A 129 11.21 0.20 -1.75
C PHE A 129 11.93 1.47 -2.23
N ALA A 130 13.21 1.34 -2.63
CA ALA A 130 13.94 2.44 -3.26
C ALA A 130 13.28 2.87 -4.59
N GLN A 131 12.87 1.91 -5.42
CA GLN A 131 12.17 2.17 -6.68
C GLN A 131 10.81 2.81 -6.44
N ALA A 132 10.03 2.30 -5.48
CA ALA A 132 8.75 2.88 -5.10
C ALA A 132 8.87 4.34 -4.65
N LEU A 133 9.90 4.64 -3.83
CA LEU A 133 10.18 6.01 -3.36
C LEU A 133 10.49 6.99 -4.50
N ALA A 134 11.02 6.52 -5.63
CA ALA A 134 11.30 7.35 -6.79
C ALA A 134 10.06 7.71 -7.64
N LEU A 135 8.90 7.10 -7.33
CA LEU A 135 7.63 7.33 -8.01
C LEU A 135 6.74 8.39 -7.33
N PHE A 136 7.16 8.86 -6.16
CA PHE A 136 6.51 9.97 -5.43
C PHE A 136 7.06 11.32 -5.87
#